data_AF-A0A5X1QMR0-F1
#
_entry.id   AF-A0A5X1QMR0-F1
#
_cell.length_a   1.000
_cell.length_b   1.000
_cell.length_c   1.000
_cell.angle_alpha   90.00
_cell.angle_beta   90.00
_cell.angle_gamma   90.00
#
_symmetry.space_group_name_H-M   'P 1'
#
loop_
_entity.id
_entity.type
_entity.pdbx_description
1 polymer ?
#
loop_
_entity_poly.entity_id
_entity_poly.type
_entity_poly.pdbx_seq_one_letter_code
_entity_poly.pdbx_strand_id
1 'polypeptide(L)'
;NLHTKTGIRRITTGKDRLALVNENTGEHVGNGGFFQAMEVDKTQFVKLYVDGVSAIEGLSSSGKKVFKILYLAIRDNKDTDTILMSYDIVDQDIVKISRTTYFKGMKELADKKFIAETMVQNYYFINPDYMFNGDRLTFMKTYYLSSSNSNKPSNNKVKK
;
A
#
# COMPACT_ATOMS: atom_id res chain seq x y z
N ASN A 1 -25.72 23.57 15.99
CA ASN A 1 -24.91 22.34 15.90
C ASN A 1 -23.74 22.55 14.94
N LEU A 2 -22.60 23.01 15.45
CA LEU A 2 -21.36 23.13 14.67
C LEU A 2 -20.66 21.77 14.65
N HIS A 3 -20.70 21.10 13.50
CA HIS A 3 -19.85 19.93 13.23
C HIS A 3 -18.45 20.45 12.84
N THR A 4 -17.49 20.48 13.77
CA THR A 4 -16.08 20.59 13.40
C THR A 4 -15.55 19.20 13.12
N LYS A 5 -15.31 18.90 11.83
CA LYS A 5 -14.49 17.75 11.42
C LYS A 5 -13.07 18.02 11.91
N THR A 6 -12.64 17.32 12.95
CA THR A 6 -11.25 17.39 13.45
C THR A 6 -10.32 16.83 12.38
N GLY A 7 -9.62 17.70 11.66
CA GLY A 7 -8.52 17.34 10.78
C GLY A 7 -7.19 17.38 11.54
N ILE A 8 -6.23 16.58 11.10
CA ILE A 8 -4.84 16.65 11.55
C ILE A 8 -4.03 17.24 10.39
N ARG A 9 -3.40 18.40 10.62
CA ARG A 9 -2.51 19.03 9.64
C ARG A 9 -1.07 18.64 9.91
N ARG A 10 -0.35 18.23 8.86
CA ARG A 10 1.09 17.91 8.91
C ARG A 10 1.88 19.15 8.53
N ILE A 11 2.90 19.49 9.32
CA ILE A 11 3.85 20.57 9.02
C ILE A 11 5.26 19.98 9.07
N THR A 12 6.04 20.18 8.02
CA THR A 12 7.45 19.74 7.97
C THR A 12 8.32 20.80 8.63
N THR A 13 9.02 20.44 9.70
CA THR A 13 9.92 21.35 10.42
C THR A 13 11.35 20.82 10.29
N GLY A 14 12.09 21.29 9.29
CA GLY A 14 13.43 20.79 8.95
C GLY A 14 13.40 19.55 8.04
N LYS A 15 14.58 19.13 7.56
CA LYS A 15 14.73 18.15 6.46
C LYS A 15 14.07 16.79 6.74
N ASP A 16 14.01 16.36 8.02
CA ASP A 16 13.59 15.00 8.39
C ASP A 16 12.60 14.91 9.57
N ARG A 17 12.01 16.02 10.03
CA ARG A 17 11.06 16.02 11.17
C ARG A 17 9.69 16.52 10.73
N LEU A 18 8.66 15.73 11.04
CA LEU A 18 7.26 16.14 10.89
C LEU A 18 6.72 16.56 12.24
N ALA A 19 6.03 17.68 12.34
CA ALA A 19 5.25 18.03 13.52
C ALA A 19 3.77 17.71 13.27
N LEU A 20 3.11 17.12 14.27
CA LEU A 20 1.66 16.95 14.30
C LEU A 20 1.07 18.13 15.09
N VAL A 21 0.20 18.91 14.45
CA VAL A 21 -0.43 20.08 15.05
C VAL A 21 -1.94 19.88 15.12
N ASN A 22 -2.54 20.23 16.26
CA ASN A 22 -3.98 20.24 16.40
C ASN A 22 -4.54 21.45 15.66
N GLU A 23 -5.41 21.21 14.68
CA GLU A 23 -5.98 22.27 13.84
C GLU A 23 -6.81 23.29 14.64
N ASN A 24 -7.40 22.91 15.77
CA ASN A 24 -8.28 23.78 16.55
C ASN A 24 -7.54 24.64 17.58
N THR A 25 -6.43 24.14 18.14
CA THR A 25 -5.71 24.84 19.21
C THR A 25 -4.37 25.42 18.76
N GLY A 26 -3.85 25.01 17.61
CA GLY A 26 -2.51 25.37 17.14
C GLY A 26 -1.39 24.76 17.99
N GLU A 27 -1.73 23.96 19.01
CA GLU A 27 -0.76 23.34 19.90
C GLU A 27 -0.06 22.15 19.21
N HIS A 28 1.24 22.04 19.46
CA HIS A 28 2.03 20.87 19.07
C HIS A 28 1.55 19.66 19.86
N VAL A 29 0.93 18.69 19.19
CA VAL A 29 0.40 17.47 19.83
C VAL A 29 1.52 16.47 20.16
N GLY A 30 2.75 16.78 19.76
CA GLY A 30 3.96 16.05 20.13
C GLY A 30 5.12 16.31 19.15
N ASN A 31 6.31 15.82 19.49
CA ASN A 31 7.42 15.68 18.55
C ASN A 31 7.04 14.60 17.53
N GLY A 32 6.45 15.04 16.43
CA GLY A 32 6.00 14.15 15.36
C GLY A 32 7.19 13.45 14.69
N GLY A 33 6.87 12.31 14.08
CA GLY A 33 7.83 11.29 13.70
C GLY A 33 8.91 11.72 12.71
N PHE A 34 9.84 10.79 12.49
CA PHE A 34 10.88 10.91 11.49
C PHE A 34 10.29 10.70 10.10
N PHE A 35 10.66 11.56 9.16
CA PHE A 35 10.35 11.42 7.74
C PHE A 35 11.66 11.45 6.97
N GLN A 36 11.88 10.47 6.10
CA GLN A 36 13.04 10.45 5.22
C GLN A 36 12.55 10.45 3.77
N ALA A 37 12.92 11.48 3.03
CA ALA A 37 12.75 11.51 1.58
C ALA A 37 14.00 10.93 0.92
N MET A 38 13.80 10.01 -0.02
CA MET A 38 14.87 9.42 -0.83
C MET A 38 14.52 9.56 -2.30
N GLU A 39 15.45 10.09 -3.07
CA GLU A 39 15.39 10.01 -4.52
C GLU A 39 15.90 8.63 -4.94
N VAL A 40 15.15 7.96 -5.81
CA VAL A 40 15.44 6.59 -6.26
C VAL A 40 15.29 6.50 -7.77
N ASP A 41 16.04 5.59 -8.38
CA ASP A 41 15.87 5.30 -9.81
C ASP A 41 14.52 4.61 -10.10
N LYS A 42 14.16 4.51 -11.39
CA LYS A 42 12.89 3.90 -11.83
C LYS A 42 12.74 2.44 -11.37
N THR A 43 13.81 1.67 -11.35
CA THR A 43 13.79 0.25 -10.98
C THR A 43 13.51 0.10 -9.48
N GLN A 44 14.19 0.89 -8.66
CA GLN A 44 13.95 0.97 -7.23
C GLN A 44 12.53 1.47 -6.93
N PHE A 45 12.03 2.45 -7.69
CA PHE A 45 10.66 2.94 -7.56
C PHE A 45 9.63 1.82 -7.78
N VAL A 46 9.73 1.08 -8.90
CA VAL A 46 8.82 -0.05 -9.18
C VAL A 46 8.84 -1.06 -8.05
N LYS A 47 10.04 -1.39 -7.52
CA LYS A 47 10.17 -2.32 -6.42
C LYS A 47 9.46 -1.81 -5.16
N LEU A 48 9.69 -0.56 -4.76
CA LEU A 48 9.06 0.04 -3.59
C LEU A 48 7.53 0.08 -3.73
N TYR A 49 7.03 0.45 -4.91
CA TYR A 49 5.60 0.47 -5.20
C TYR A 49 4.97 -0.91 -5.06
N VAL A 50 5.51 -1.91 -5.77
CA VAL A 50 5.05 -3.29 -5.70
C VAL A 50 5.12 -3.82 -4.27
N ASP A 51 6.22 -3.58 -3.56
CA ASP A 51 6.43 -4.05 -2.19
C ASP A 51 5.39 -3.47 -1.23
N GLY A 52 5.10 -2.17 -1.31
CA GLY A 52 4.19 -1.52 -0.38
C GLY A 52 2.71 -1.78 -0.68
N VAL A 53 2.28 -1.77 -1.95
CA VAL A 53 0.90 -2.20 -2.30
C VAL A 53 0.69 -3.66 -1.91
N SER A 54 1.67 -4.52 -2.18
CA SER A 54 1.60 -5.94 -1.75
C SER A 54 1.46 -6.08 -0.24
N ALA A 55 2.13 -5.23 0.55
CA ALA A 55 2.04 -5.27 2.00
C ALA A 55 0.66 -4.78 2.52
N ILE A 56 0.11 -3.73 1.91
CA ILE A 56 -1.19 -3.16 2.28
C ILE A 56 -2.32 -4.13 1.93
N GLU A 57 -2.28 -4.70 0.73
CA GLU A 57 -3.28 -5.63 0.21
C GLU A 57 -3.04 -7.08 0.66
N GLY A 58 -1.98 -7.33 1.45
CA GLY A 58 -1.62 -8.65 1.96
C GLY A 58 -1.38 -9.69 0.87
N LEU A 59 -0.72 -9.32 -0.24
CA LEU A 59 -0.45 -10.23 -1.36
C LEU A 59 0.50 -11.37 -0.97
N SER A 60 0.20 -12.58 -1.43
CA SER A 60 1.14 -13.69 -1.35
C SER A 60 2.40 -13.44 -2.19
N SER A 61 3.42 -14.27 -2.03
CA SER A 61 4.60 -14.21 -2.91
C SER A 61 4.25 -14.43 -4.38
N SER A 62 3.21 -15.21 -4.67
CA SER A 62 2.70 -15.43 -6.02
C SER A 62 1.96 -14.21 -6.55
N GLY A 63 1.02 -13.66 -5.79
CA GLY A 63 0.31 -12.43 -6.13
C GLY A 63 1.25 -11.26 -6.35
N LYS A 64 2.23 -11.06 -5.45
CA LYS A 64 3.25 -10.02 -5.59
C LYS A 64 4.05 -10.11 -6.90
N LYS A 65 4.44 -11.33 -7.32
CA LYS A 65 5.16 -11.52 -8.59
C LYS A 65 4.28 -11.18 -9.78
N VAL A 66 3.02 -11.63 -9.78
CA VAL A 66 2.08 -11.34 -10.87
C VAL A 66 1.69 -9.86 -10.88
N PHE A 67 1.57 -9.22 -9.72
CA PHE A 67 1.35 -7.77 -9.61
C PHE A 67 2.52 -6.99 -10.20
N LYS A 68 3.77 -7.42 -9.98
CA LYS A 68 4.94 -6.84 -10.67
C LYS A 68 4.83 -6.97 -12.19
N ILE A 69 4.41 -8.13 -12.71
CA ILE A 69 4.20 -8.35 -14.15
C ILE A 69 3.12 -7.40 -14.68
N LEU A 70 1.98 -7.33 -14.01
CA LEU A 70 0.87 -6.45 -14.34
C LEU A 70 1.32 -4.97 -14.40
N TYR A 71 2.01 -4.52 -13.35
CA TYR A 71 2.47 -3.13 -13.26
C TYR A 71 3.44 -2.76 -14.37
N LEU A 72 4.36 -3.66 -14.73
CA LEU A 72 5.29 -3.45 -15.86
C LEU A 72 4.53 -3.39 -17.19
N ALA A 73 3.58 -4.31 -17.40
CA ALA A 73 2.78 -4.35 -18.62
C ALA A 73 1.97 -3.05 -18.83
N ILE A 74 1.41 -2.49 -17.76
CA ILE A 74 0.63 -1.25 -17.80
C ILE A 74 1.53 -0.03 -18.03
N ARG A 75 2.71 0.00 -17.40
CA ARG A 75 3.68 1.07 -17.65
C ARG A 75 4.08 1.15 -19.12
N ASP A 76 4.20 -0.01 -19.76
CA ASP A 76 4.62 -0.13 -21.16
C ASP A 76 3.44 0.07 -22.13
N ASN A 77 2.19 -0.06 -21.67
CA ASN A 77 0.95 0.19 -22.43
C ASN A 77 0.13 1.32 -21.80
N LYS A 78 0.41 2.56 -22.21
CA LYS A 78 -0.29 3.74 -21.67
C LYS A 78 -1.74 3.82 -22.18
N ASP A 79 -2.60 4.38 -21.33
CA ASP A 79 -3.97 4.77 -21.64
C ASP A 79 -4.90 3.62 -22.08
N THR A 80 -4.64 2.40 -21.59
CA THR A 80 -5.53 1.26 -21.78
C THR A 80 -6.27 0.89 -20.49
N ASP A 81 -7.55 0.57 -20.64
CA ASP A 81 -8.41 0.01 -19.60
C ASP A 81 -8.28 -1.52 -19.50
N THR A 82 -7.67 -2.13 -20.52
CA THR A 82 -7.44 -3.57 -20.62
C THR A 82 -5.97 -3.90 -20.80
N ILE A 83 -5.58 -5.11 -20.37
CA ILE A 83 -4.21 -5.60 -20.47
C ILE A 83 -4.16 -7.10 -20.77
N LEU A 84 -3.23 -7.48 -21.65
CA LEU A 84 -2.95 -8.87 -21.97
C LEU A 84 -2.05 -9.48 -20.88
N MET A 85 -2.59 -10.47 -20.18
CA MET A 85 -1.89 -11.25 -19.16
C MET A 85 -1.88 -12.72 -19.58
N SER A 86 -0.87 -13.09 -20.38
CA SER A 86 -0.58 -14.48 -20.73
C SER A 86 0.75 -14.91 -20.12
N TYR A 87 0.81 -16.15 -19.61
CA TYR A 87 2.06 -16.71 -19.09
C TYR A 87 3.15 -16.79 -20.17
N ASP A 88 2.77 -17.06 -21.42
CA ASP A 88 3.72 -17.34 -22.50
C ASP A 88 4.49 -16.10 -22.97
N ILE A 89 4.02 -14.90 -22.59
CA ILE A 89 4.69 -13.62 -22.87
C ILE A 89 5.41 -13.05 -21.64
N VAL A 90 5.44 -13.77 -20.52
CA VAL A 90 6.13 -13.32 -19.31
C VAL A 90 7.63 -13.39 -19.53
N ASP A 91 8.29 -12.23 -19.39
CA ASP A 91 9.75 -12.14 -19.37
C ASP A 91 10.33 -12.78 -18.09
N GLN A 92 10.91 -13.97 -18.26
CA GLN A 92 11.50 -14.77 -17.18
C GLN A 92 12.82 -14.21 -16.65
N ASP A 93 13.49 -13.32 -17.39
CA ASP A 93 14.70 -12.64 -16.95
C ASP A 93 14.36 -11.50 -15.97
N ILE A 94 13.17 -10.90 -16.11
CA ILE A 94 12.68 -9.84 -15.21
C ILE A 94 11.92 -10.42 -14.00
N VAL A 95 11.06 -11.42 -14.22
CA VAL A 95 10.26 -12.06 -13.17
C VAL A 95 10.24 -13.58 -13.35
N LYS A 96 11.17 -14.26 -12.66
CA LYS A 96 11.19 -15.73 -12.63
C LYS A 96 9.99 -16.31 -11.88
N ILE A 97 9.10 -16.98 -12.61
CA ILE A 97 7.86 -17.56 -12.08
C ILE A 97 7.44 -18.80 -12.87
N SER A 98 7.01 -19.86 -12.16
CA SER A 98 6.46 -21.05 -12.81
C SER A 98 5.01 -20.83 -13.25
N ARG A 99 4.56 -21.59 -14.25
CA ARG A 99 3.16 -21.54 -14.74
C ARG A 99 2.13 -21.71 -13.62
N THR A 100 2.33 -22.68 -12.73
CA THR A 100 1.42 -22.91 -11.59
C THR A 100 1.39 -21.72 -10.63
N THR A 101 2.54 -21.12 -10.32
CA THR A 101 2.61 -19.95 -9.44
C THR A 101 1.99 -18.73 -10.10
N TYR A 102 2.16 -18.57 -11.41
CA TYR A 102 1.54 -17.49 -12.19
C TYR A 102 0.02 -17.54 -12.09
N PHE A 103 -0.61 -18.68 -12.38
CA PHE A 103 -2.07 -18.78 -12.34
C PHE A 103 -2.64 -18.63 -10.92
N LYS A 104 -1.91 -19.09 -9.88
CA LYS A 104 -2.27 -18.81 -8.49
C LYS A 104 -2.27 -17.30 -8.19
N GLY A 105 -1.25 -16.58 -8.67
CA GLY A 105 -1.18 -15.13 -8.51
C GLY A 105 -2.26 -14.39 -9.31
N MET A 106 -2.54 -14.79 -10.56
CA MET A 106 -3.62 -14.22 -11.36
C MET A 106 -4.98 -14.35 -10.65
N LYS A 107 -5.27 -15.53 -10.09
CA LYS A 107 -6.47 -15.74 -9.29
C LYS A 107 -6.53 -14.80 -8.09
N GLU A 108 -5.43 -14.68 -7.34
CA GLU A 108 -5.36 -13.77 -6.19
C GLU A 108 -5.61 -12.30 -6.59
N LEU A 109 -5.04 -11.86 -7.70
CA LEU A 109 -5.24 -10.49 -8.21
C LEU A 109 -6.70 -10.24 -8.60
N ALA A 110 -7.37 -11.21 -9.23
CA ALA A 110 -8.79 -11.13 -9.53
C ALA A 110 -9.64 -11.12 -8.26
N ASP A 111 -9.37 -12.02 -7.31
CA ASP A 111 -10.08 -12.11 -6.03
C ASP A 111 -9.95 -10.80 -5.23
N LYS A 112 -8.80 -10.11 -5.31
CA LYS A 112 -8.53 -8.80 -4.69
C LYS A 112 -8.85 -7.60 -5.59
N LYS A 113 -9.49 -7.81 -6.74
CA LYS A 113 -9.97 -6.75 -7.64
C LYS A 113 -8.88 -5.80 -8.16
N PHE A 114 -7.66 -6.31 -8.34
CA PHE A 114 -6.65 -5.62 -9.14
C PHE A 114 -7.00 -5.67 -10.62
N ILE A 115 -7.59 -6.79 -11.05
CA ILE A 115 -8.01 -7.06 -12.41
C ILE A 115 -9.40 -7.72 -12.43
N ALA A 116 -10.08 -7.62 -13.56
CA ALA A 116 -11.33 -8.34 -13.82
C ALA A 116 -11.29 -8.99 -15.21
N GLU A 117 -11.90 -10.16 -15.37
CA GLU A 117 -11.93 -10.88 -16.65
C GLU A 117 -12.70 -10.10 -17.72
N THR A 118 -12.20 -10.14 -18.96
CA THR A 118 -12.94 -9.68 -20.14
C THR A 118 -13.54 -10.87 -20.90
N MET A 119 -14.29 -10.59 -21.97
CA MET A 119 -14.77 -11.62 -22.89
C MET A 119 -13.66 -12.21 -23.78
N VAL A 120 -12.50 -11.56 -23.84
CA VAL A 120 -11.36 -11.99 -24.66
C VAL A 120 -10.37 -12.73 -23.78
N GLN A 121 -9.97 -13.93 -24.20
CA GLN A 121 -9.03 -14.77 -23.45
C GLN A 121 -7.73 -14.01 -23.15
N ASN A 122 -7.26 -14.13 -21.90
CA ASN A 122 -6.05 -13.48 -21.36
C ASN A 122 -6.10 -11.95 -21.31
N TYR A 123 -7.19 -11.30 -21.75
CA TYR A 123 -7.38 -9.87 -21.54
C TYR A 123 -8.18 -9.62 -20.27
N TYR A 124 -7.72 -8.64 -19.49
CA TYR A 124 -8.33 -8.26 -18.23
C TYR A 124 -8.52 -6.75 -18.16
N PHE A 125 -9.64 -6.32 -17.57
CA PHE A 125 -9.81 -4.94 -17.14
C PHE A 125 -8.92 -4.66 -15.94
N ILE A 126 -8.36 -3.45 -15.88
CA ILE A 126 -7.49 -2.99 -14.80
C ILE A 126 -8.31 -2.14 -13.83
N ASN A 127 -8.11 -2.33 -12.52
CA ASN A 127 -8.61 -1.38 -11.54
C ASN A 127 -7.64 -0.17 -11.42
N PRO A 128 -8.08 1.06 -11.78
CA PRO A 128 -7.23 2.25 -11.75
C PRO A 128 -6.77 2.66 -10.34
N ASP A 129 -7.42 2.20 -9.28
CA ASP A 129 -7.01 2.50 -7.88
C ASP A 129 -5.60 1.97 -7.57
N TYR A 130 -5.19 0.91 -8.28
CA TYR A 130 -3.86 0.30 -8.16
C TYR A 130 -2.89 0.78 -9.26
N MET A 131 -3.29 1.78 -10.04
CA MET A 131 -2.47 2.35 -11.12
C MET A 131 -1.90 3.68 -10.70
N PHE A 132 -0.58 3.67 -10.47
CA PHE A 132 0.14 4.88 -10.12
C PHE A 132 0.87 5.44 -11.34
N ASN A 133 0.36 6.55 -11.88
CA ASN A 133 0.96 7.29 -12.99
C ASN A 133 1.79 8.51 -12.55
N GLY A 134 2.00 8.69 -11.24
CA GLY A 134 2.75 9.83 -10.70
C GLY A 134 4.26 9.61 -10.59
N ASP A 135 4.96 10.58 -10.02
CA ASP A 135 6.40 10.56 -9.71
C ASP A 135 6.69 10.33 -8.21
N ARG A 136 5.66 10.38 -7.35
CA ARG A 136 5.79 10.43 -5.88
C ARG A 136 4.93 9.42 -5.16
N LEU A 137 5.57 8.53 -4.40
CA LEU A 137 4.91 7.55 -3.56
C LEU A 137 5.24 7.81 -2.09
N THR A 138 4.24 7.80 -1.21
CA THR A 138 4.44 7.94 0.24
C THR A 138 3.81 6.76 0.96
N PHE A 139 4.64 5.96 1.63
CA PHE A 139 4.17 4.95 2.58
C PHE A 139 4.23 5.52 3.99
N MET A 140 3.09 5.63 4.65
CA MET A 140 3.04 6.05 6.05
C MET A 140 2.78 4.83 6.94
N LYS A 141 3.73 4.56 7.84
CA LYS A 141 3.58 3.53 8.86
C LYS A 141 3.56 4.19 10.23
N THR A 142 2.42 4.11 10.90
CA THR A 142 2.25 4.65 12.25
C THR A 142 2.24 3.51 13.25
N TYR A 143 3.10 3.60 14.26
CA TYR A 143 3.12 2.66 15.37
C TYR A 143 2.57 3.38 16.60
N TYR A 144 1.60 2.77 17.27
CA TYR A 144 1.06 3.24 18.54
C TYR A 144 1.61 2.36 19.65
N LEU A 145 2.11 2.97 20.74
CA LEU A 145 2.41 2.22 21.95
C LEU A 145 1.09 1.72 22.53
N SER A 146 0.92 0.40 22.62
CA SER A 146 -0.20 -0.16 23.36
C SER A 146 0.00 0.17 24.84
N SER A 147 -0.92 0.93 25.43
CA SER A 147 -0.91 1.19 26.86
C SER A 147 -1.23 -0.12 27.59
N SER A 148 -0.25 -0.71 28.28
CA SER A 148 -0.52 -1.79 29.24
C SER A 148 -1.26 -1.19 30.43
N ASN A 149 -2.58 -1.35 30.49
CA ASN A 149 -3.35 -1.04 31.69
C ASN A 149 -3.02 -2.06 32.79
N SER A 150 -2.00 -1.76 33.59
CA SER A 150 -1.86 -2.29 34.95
C SER A 150 -2.88 -1.62 35.86
N ASN A 151 -4.13 -2.09 35.83
CA ASN A 151 -5.10 -1.86 36.90
C ASN A 151 -5.80 -3.19 37.19
N LYS A 152 -5.17 -4.03 38.02
CA LYS A 152 -5.85 -5.14 38.69
C LYS A 152 -6.89 -4.50 39.64
N PRO A 153 -8.19 -4.84 39.56
CA PRO A 153 -9.13 -4.41 40.58
C PRO A 153 -8.76 -5.08 41.91
N SER A 154 -8.47 -4.27 42.92
CA SER A 154 -8.33 -4.72 44.32
C SER A 154 -9.67 -5.25 44.79
N ASN A 155 -9.75 -6.56 44.97
CA ASN A 155 -10.93 -7.25 45.45
C ASN A 155 -11.08 -7.01 46.97
N ASN A 156 -11.69 -5.89 47.37
CA ASN A 156 -12.05 -5.66 48.77
C ASN A 156 -13.25 -6.53 49.15
N LYS A 157 -12.97 -7.68 49.76
CA LYS A 157 -13.95 -8.45 50.53
C LYS A 157 -14.33 -7.66 51.78
N VAL A 158 -15.53 -7.07 51.79
CA VAL A 158 -16.20 -6.74 53.05
C VAL A 158 -16.83 -8.03 53.57
N LYS A 159 -16.28 -8.58 54.66
CA LYS A 159 -16.96 -9.57 55.49
C LYS A 159 -17.82 -8.81 56.51
N LYS A 160 -19.07 -9.28 56.65
CA LYS A 160 -19.95 -9.01 57.80
C LYS A 160 -19.29 -9.42 59.11
#